data_AF-A0A8S1LMJ0-F1
#
_entry.id   AF-A0A8S1LMJ0-F1
#
_cell.length_a   1.000
_cell.length_b   1.000
_cell.length_c   1.000
_cell.angle_alpha   90.00
_cell.angle_beta   90.00
_cell.angle_gamma   90.00
#
_symmetry.space_group_name_H-M   'P 1'
#
loop_
_entity.id
_entity.type
_entity.pdbx_description
1 polymer ?
#
loop_
_entity_poly.entity_id
_entity_poly.type
_entity_poly.pdbx_seq_one_letter_code
_entity_poly.pdbx_strand_id
1 'polypeptide(L)'
;MLTLNRLEELQETHKILYVSPNNYRKISMINERNSLYGVTVDFKFLSEILTNQFLTSSHLLFYSNLFRQTYKNVKIAVAQCYFFAEYIETSTQQIDNKILDSQLLGNKQDFDEKKNTKNQNLQDEFQNKSIYQQQEQSQQQQTQQQNISEQKLISNNKEWTFQITNITLVQNKQLKNNEKYNVNKLENLLTQMATQNELKDINELKSQDYLYFPINLQNYHWISLVVSLNENLIFYFDSSQPKVDENIKKAVFEILKYIGVKQFQEFKIQTYYNKQENGFDCGIFSLISLLYTYRQQQYDYNQQIVTKYRKYVLYNLAIIGSQMEISKELFERIIQLSLQTQ
;
A
#
# COMPACT_ATOMS: atom_id res chain seq x y z
N MET A 1 21.05 -10.64 -12.59
CA MET A 1 21.76 -9.44 -12.10
C MET A 1 22.07 -8.64 -13.35
N LEU A 2 21.55 -7.40 -13.50
CA LEU A 2 22.10 -6.50 -14.52
C LEU A 2 23.62 -6.58 -14.38
N THR A 3 24.35 -6.85 -15.45
CA THR A 3 25.82 -6.92 -15.35
C THR A 3 26.27 -5.60 -14.71
N LEU A 4 27.09 -5.69 -13.65
CA LEU A 4 27.55 -4.54 -12.84
C LEU A 4 27.90 -3.35 -13.75
N ASN A 5 28.59 -3.65 -14.86
CA ASN A 5 29.03 -2.74 -15.91
C ASN A 5 27.93 -1.83 -16.50
N ARG A 6 26.67 -2.28 -16.62
CA ARG A 6 25.58 -1.46 -17.21
C ARG A 6 24.93 -0.51 -16.20
N LEU A 7 25.01 -0.82 -14.92
CA LEU A 7 24.55 0.07 -13.84
C LEU A 7 25.63 1.09 -13.46
N GLU A 8 26.91 0.71 -13.53
CA GLU A 8 28.05 1.62 -13.37
C GLU A 8 27.98 2.79 -14.36
N GLU A 9 27.59 2.55 -15.61
CA GLU A 9 27.35 3.62 -16.59
C GLU A 9 26.28 4.63 -16.10
N LEU A 10 25.20 4.15 -15.49
CA LEU A 10 24.16 5.02 -14.91
C LEU A 10 24.65 5.77 -13.68
N GLN A 11 25.46 5.13 -12.83
CA GLN A 11 26.08 5.76 -11.66
C GLN A 11 27.01 6.91 -12.07
N GLU A 12 27.87 6.69 -13.07
CA GLU A 12 28.82 7.69 -13.54
C GLU A 12 28.11 8.87 -14.21
N THR A 13 27.12 8.59 -15.05
CA THR A 13 26.41 9.63 -15.80
C THR A 13 25.48 10.48 -14.94
N HIS A 14 24.82 9.89 -13.94
CA HIS A 14 23.79 10.57 -13.15
C HIS A 14 24.18 10.81 -11.69
N LYS A 15 25.41 10.45 -11.30
CA LYS A 15 25.92 10.53 -9.91
C LYS A 15 25.01 9.82 -8.89
N ILE A 16 24.40 8.71 -9.30
CA ILE A 16 23.50 7.93 -8.45
C ILE A 16 24.34 7.09 -7.49
N LEU A 17 24.04 7.18 -6.20
CA LEU A 17 24.56 6.26 -5.21
C LEU A 17 23.80 4.94 -5.34
N TYR A 18 24.34 4.03 -6.15
CA TYR A 18 23.80 2.70 -6.29
C TYR A 18 24.72 1.70 -5.59
N VAL A 19 24.16 1.01 -4.60
CA VAL A 19 24.82 -0.12 -3.96
C VAL A 19 24.02 -1.35 -4.36
N SER A 20 24.70 -2.41 -4.79
CA SER A 20 24.02 -3.67 -5.08
C SER A 20 23.24 -4.15 -3.85
N PRO A 21 22.03 -4.74 -4.02
CA PRO A 21 21.28 -5.39 -2.94
C PRO A 21 22.12 -6.16 -1.91
N ASN A 22 23.08 -6.93 -2.41
CA ASN A 22 23.89 -7.84 -1.59
C ASN A 22 25.00 -7.11 -0.79
N ASN A 23 25.23 -5.82 -1.09
CA ASN A 23 26.31 -5.03 -0.51
C ASN A 23 25.84 -4.08 0.59
N TYR A 24 24.54 -3.98 0.88
CA TYR A 24 24.04 -3.22 2.02
C TYR A 24 24.39 -3.92 3.33
N ARG A 25 25.46 -3.46 3.99
CA ARG A 25 25.94 -4.01 5.28
C ARG A 25 25.25 -3.39 6.49
N LYS A 26 24.61 -2.22 6.35
CA LYS A 26 23.98 -1.47 7.44
C LYS A 26 22.70 -0.79 6.98
N ILE A 27 21.69 -0.78 7.86
CA ILE A 27 20.40 -0.08 7.68
C ILE A 27 20.60 1.41 7.35
N SER A 28 21.65 2.04 7.89
CA SER A 28 21.93 3.46 7.73
C SER A 28 22.43 3.88 6.34
N MET A 29 22.55 2.96 5.38
CA MET A 29 23.15 3.25 4.08
C MET A 29 22.17 3.87 3.07
N ILE A 30 20.85 3.74 3.28
CA ILE A 30 19.82 4.39 2.46
C ILE A 30 18.70 4.91 3.36
N ASN A 31 18.41 6.20 3.22
CA ASN A 31 17.28 6.88 3.81
C ASN A 31 16.97 8.14 2.97
N GLU A 32 16.59 7.91 1.72
CA GLU A 32 16.45 8.96 0.72
C GLU A 32 14.98 9.27 0.48
N ARG A 33 14.67 10.55 0.26
CA ARG A 33 13.30 10.98 -0.05
C ARG A 33 13.29 11.93 -1.21
N ASN A 34 12.71 11.48 -2.31
CA ASN A 34 12.30 12.37 -3.39
C ASN A 34 10.91 12.94 -3.08
N SER A 35 10.83 14.25 -2.92
CA SER A 35 9.56 14.94 -2.62
C SER A 35 8.51 14.75 -3.72
N LEU A 36 8.92 14.51 -4.97
CA LEU A 36 8.02 14.24 -6.09
C LEU A 36 7.25 12.93 -5.95
N TYR A 37 7.82 11.94 -5.25
CA TYR A 37 7.23 10.61 -5.09
C TYR A 37 6.62 10.40 -3.70
N GLY A 38 6.85 11.34 -2.78
CA GLY A 38 6.12 11.48 -1.52
C GLY A 38 6.54 10.53 -0.39
N VAL A 39 7.39 9.54 -0.68
CA VAL A 39 7.76 8.44 0.23
C VAL A 39 9.27 8.39 0.43
N THR A 40 9.69 8.17 1.68
CA THR A 40 11.08 7.86 2.00
C THR A 40 11.40 6.42 1.63
N VAL A 41 12.41 6.22 0.78
CA VAL A 41 12.97 4.91 0.46
C VAL A 41 14.11 4.67 1.44
N ASP A 42 13.85 3.81 2.42
CA ASP A 42 14.83 3.35 3.40
C ASP A 42 15.23 1.88 3.12
N PHE A 43 16.08 1.33 3.97
CA PHE A 43 16.47 -0.08 3.88
C PHE A 43 15.28 -1.04 3.97
N LYS A 44 14.27 -0.75 4.79
CA LYS A 44 13.10 -1.62 4.97
C LYS A 44 12.27 -1.68 3.69
N PHE A 45 11.99 -0.52 3.08
CA PHE A 45 11.31 -0.41 1.79
C PHE A 45 12.01 -1.27 0.72
N LEU A 46 13.33 -1.10 0.58
CA LEU A 46 14.14 -1.87 -0.38
C LEU A 46 14.18 -3.37 -0.04
N SER A 47 14.31 -3.72 1.23
CA SER A 47 14.34 -5.11 1.69
C SER A 47 13.02 -5.81 1.43
N GLU A 48 11.87 -5.16 1.65
CA GLU A 48 10.54 -5.75 1.40
C GLU A 48 10.35 -6.10 -0.09
N ILE A 49 10.87 -5.28 -1.01
CA ILE A 49 10.90 -5.58 -2.45
C ILE A 49 11.72 -6.85 -2.74
N LEU A 50 12.90 -7.01 -2.13
CA LEU A 50 13.81 -8.13 -2.41
C LEU A 50 13.45 -9.44 -1.71
N THR A 51 12.90 -9.35 -0.49
CA THR A 51 12.70 -10.49 0.42
C THR A 51 11.31 -11.10 0.30
N ASN A 52 10.63 -10.89 -0.83
CA ASN A 52 9.32 -11.47 -1.12
C ASN A 52 8.25 -11.18 -0.03
N GLN A 53 8.29 -9.99 0.58
CA GLN A 53 7.27 -9.55 1.54
C GLN A 53 6.05 -8.95 0.82
N PHE A 54 4.96 -8.67 1.52
CA PHE A 54 3.89 -7.89 0.92
C PHE A 54 4.34 -6.46 0.63
N LEU A 55 3.95 -5.91 -0.51
CA LEU A 55 4.09 -4.48 -0.71
C LEU A 55 3.15 -3.72 0.22
N THR A 56 3.65 -2.66 0.84
CA THR A 56 2.86 -1.75 1.66
C THR A 56 2.24 -0.63 0.82
N SER A 57 1.29 0.12 1.38
CA SER A 57 0.71 1.30 0.72
C SER A 57 1.77 2.34 0.33
N SER A 58 2.85 2.48 1.10
CA SER A 58 4.00 3.33 0.76
C SER A 58 4.66 2.91 -0.55
N HIS A 59 4.77 1.61 -0.84
CA HIS A 59 5.30 1.14 -2.11
C HIS A 59 4.38 1.52 -3.27
N LEU A 60 3.09 1.24 -3.13
CA LEU A 60 2.10 1.57 -4.15
C LEU A 60 2.08 3.07 -4.44
N LEU A 61 2.12 3.91 -3.41
CA LEU A 61 2.16 5.37 -3.54
C LEU A 61 3.42 5.83 -4.27
N PHE A 62 4.60 5.36 -3.85
CA PHE A 62 5.87 5.73 -4.47
C PHE A 62 5.86 5.44 -5.98
N TYR A 63 5.53 4.20 -6.37
CA TYR A 63 5.56 3.81 -7.78
C TYR A 63 4.43 4.43 -8.59
N SER A 64 3.24 4.64 -8.01
CA SER A 64 2.16 5.33 -8.71
C SER A 64 2.54 6.77 -9.06
N ASN A 65 3.17 7.49 -8.13
CA ASN A 65 3.67 8.84 -8.36
C ASN A 65 4.83 8.83 -9.37
N LEU A 66 5.75 7.87 -9.25
CA LEU A 66 6.85 7.73 -10.19
C LEU A 66 6.35 7.50 -11.62
N PHE A 67 5.38 6.60 -11.83
CA PHE A 67 4.78 6.38 -13.15
C PHE A 67 4.04 7.62 -13.65
N ARG A 68 3.27 8.31 -12.80
CA ARG A 68 2.60 9.56 -13.15
C ARG A 68 3.57 10.62 -13.67
N GLN A 69 4.68 10.82 -12.95
CA GLN A 69 5.71 11.79 -13.36
C GLN A 69 6.47 11.35 -14.61
N THR A 70 6.60 10.04 -14.85
CA THR A 70 7.27 9.50 -16.03
C THR A 70 6.40 9.65 -17.30
N TYR A 71 5.08 9.41 -17.18
CA TYR A 71 4.14 9.36 -18.28
C TYR A 71 3.13 10.52 -18.24
N LYS A 72 3.63 11.77 -18.18
CA LYS A 72 2.82 13.01 -18.08
C LYS A 72 1.77 13.18 -19.20
N ASN A 73 1.92 12.45 -20.31
CA ASN A 73 1.02 12.50 -21.46
C ASN A 73 -0.25 11.64 -21.31
N VAL A 74 -0.35 10.81 -20.27
CA VAL A 74 -1.54 9.99 -19.99
C VAL A 74 -2.17 10.46 -18.69
N LYS A 75 -3.43 10.87 -18.76
CA LYS A 75 -4.14 11.47 -17.63
C LYS A 75 -4.78 10.38 -16.78
N ILE A 76 -4.07 9.94 -15.74
CA ILE A 76 -4.58 8.96 -14.78
C ILE A 76 -4.71 9.63 -13.41
N ALA A 77 -5.92 9.67 -12.88
CA ALA A 77 -6.12 10.00 -11.47
C ALA A 77 -6.02 8.73 -10.62
N VAL A 78 -5.07 8.70 -9.70
CA VAL A 78 -4.83 7.57 -8.79
C VAL A 78 -5.46 7.84 -7.43
N ALA A 79 -6.33 6.94 -6.97
CA ALA A 79 -6.90 6.99 -5.64
C ALA A 79 -5.91 6.47 -4.58
N GLN A 80 -6.17 6.84 -3.32
CA GLN A 80 -5.45 6.26 -2.18
C GLN A 80 -5.74 4.77 -2.01
N CYS A 81 -4.78 4.04 -1.45
CA CYS A 81 -4.89 2.61 -1.17
C CYS A 81 -6.05 2.23 -0.22
N TYR A 82 -6.49 3.18 0.62
CA TYR A 82 -7.55 2.97 1.59
C TYR A 82 -8.90 3.51 1.13
N PHE A 83 -9.02 4.00 -0.11
CA PHE A 83 -10.26 4.58 -0.63
C PHE A 83 -11.45 3.63 -0.46
N PHE A 84 -11.32 2.40 -0.93
CA PHE A 84 -12.40 1.40 -0.85
C PHE A 84 -12.62 0.89 0.57
N ALA A 85 -11.57 0.82 1.38
CA ALA A 85 -11.67 0.44 2.79
C ALA A 85 -12.53 1.45 3.56
N GLU A 86 -12.33 2.74 3.31
CA GLU A 86 -13.11 3.80 3.95
C GLU A 86 -14.53 3.94 3.38
N TYR A 87 -14.71 3.58 2.11
CA TYR A 87 -15.99 3.69 1.42
C TYR A 87 -16.92 2.48 1.68
N ILE A 88 -16.38 1.26 1.71
CA ILE A 88 -17.13 0.01 1.91
C ILE A 88 -16.82 -0.53 3.31
N GLU A 89 -17.61 -0.12 4.29
CA GLU A 89 -17.36 -0.41 5.71
C GLU A 89 -17.38 -1.92 6.05
N THR A 90 -18.09 -2.72 5.25
CA THR A 90 -18.07 -4.20 5.38
C THR A 90 -16.79 -4.85 4.90
N SER A 91 -16.01 -4.17 4.03
CA SER A 91 -14.73 -4.70 3.54
C SER A 91 -13.60 -4.59 4.58
N THR A 92 -13.83 -3.79 5.64
CA THR A 92 -12.86 -3.44 6.70
C THR A 92 -13.13 -4.06 8.06
N GLN A 93 -13.89 -5.17 8.17
CA GLN A 93 -14.04 -5.89 9.44
C GLN A 93 -12.72 -6.46 10.03
N GLN A 94 -11.54 -6.04 9.54
CA GLN A 94 -10.23 -6.41 10.05
C GLN A 94 -9.36 -5.21 10.43
N ILE A 95 -9.90 -4.32 11.25
CA ILE A 95 -9.09 -3.67 12.27
C ILE A 95 -9.66 -4.14 13.61
N ASP A 96 -9.29 -5.37 13.99
CA ASP A 96 -9.43 -5.78 15.37
C ASP A 96 -8.43 -4.92 16.16
N ASN A 97 -8.92 -3.94 16.92
CA ASN A 97 -8.11 -2.95 17.65
C ASN A 97 -7.05 -3.59 18.59
N LYS A 98 -7.13 -4.90 18.83
CA LYS A 98 -6.12 -5.69 19.55
C LYS A 98 -4.72 -5.63 18.94
N ILE A 99 -4.58 -5.38 17.63
CA ILE A 99 -3.26 -5.29 16.98
C ILE A 99 -2.57 -3.95 17.29
N LEU A 100 -3.32 -2.86 17.49
CA LEU A 100 -2.73 -1.58 17.89
C LEU A 100 -2.27 -1.58 19.36
N ASP A 101 -3.02 -2.23 20.26
CA ASP A 101 -2.72 -2.22 21.71
C ASP A 101 -1.44 -3.00 22.08
N SER A 102 -1.10 -4.06 21.34
CA SER A 102 0.07 -4.89 21.69
C SER A 102 1.41 -4.33 21.22
N GLN A 103 1.44 -3.56 20.12
CA GLN A 103 2.68 -3.01 19.56
C GLN A 103 3.07 -1.64 20.14
N LEU A 104 2.12 -0.89 20.70
CA LEU A 104 2.38 0.42 21.33
C LEU A 104 2.73 0.31 22.82
N LEU A 105 2.36 -0.78 23.50
CA LEU A 105 2.55 -0.95 24.95
C LEU A 105 3.57 -2.02 25.35
N GLY A 106 4.03 -2.87 24.43
CA GLY A 106 4.99 -3.94 24.72
C GLY A 106 6.33 -3.73 24.06
N ASN A 107 7.23 -2.95 24.67
CA ASN A 107 8.69 -3.13 24.60
C ASN A 107 9.41 -2.09 25.49
N LYS A 108 9.25 -2.25 26.80
CA LYS A 108 10.17 -1.70 27.80
C LYS A 108 10.14 -2.61 29.03
N GLN A 109 10.97 -3.64 28.99
CA GLN A 109 11.64 -4.33 30.11
C GLN A 109 11.90 -5.77 29.69
N ASP A 110 13.12 -6.03 29.27
CA ASP A 110 13.93 -7.18 29.70
C ASP A 110 15.20 -7.24 28.83
N PHE A 111 16.10 -6.31 29.13
CA PHE A 111 17.52 -6.44 28.86
C PHE A 111 18.24 -5.95 30.12
N ASP A 112 18.30 -6.83 31.10
CA ASP A 112 19.43 -6.96 32.04
C ASP A 112 19.12 -8.09 33.03
N GLU A 113 19.68 -9.28 32.79
CA GLU A 113 20.40 -10.05 33.81
C GLU A 113 20.94 -11.36 33.21
N LYS A 114 22.26 -11.37 32.98
CA LYS A 114 23.05 -12.61 32.96
C LYS A 114 23.57 -12.85 34.36
N LYS A 115 23.21 -13.98 34.98
CA LYS A 115 24.12 -14.87 35.72
C LYS A 115 23.42 -16.17 36.17
N ASN A 116 24.03 -17.30 35.76
CA ASN A 116 24.11 -18.62 36.40
C ASN A 116 22.84 -19.19 37.07
N THR A 117 22.38 -20.41 36.74
CA THR A 117 22.98 -21.67 37.22
C THR A 117 22.44 -22.89 36.43
N LYS A 118 23.27 -23.94 36.39
CA LYS A 118 23.07 -25.27 35.76
C LYS A 118 22.00 -26.16 36.43
N ASN A 119 21.57 -27.18 35.66
CA ASN A 119 20.97 -28.48 36.03
C ASN A 119 19.49 -28.42 36.49
N GLN A 120 18.57 -29.35 36.22
CA GLN A 120 18.61 -30.71 35.68
C GLN A 120 17.16 -31.16 35.32
N ASN A 121 17.02 -31.89 34.21
CA ASN A 121 16.19 -33.09 33.98
C ASN A 121 14.63 -33.14 34.11
N LEU A 122 14.06 -33.72 33.03
CA LEU A 122 13.08 -34.81 32.93
C LEU A 122 11.60 -34.64 33.34
N GLN A 123 10.74 -34.90 32.35
CA GLN A 123 9.52 -35.74 32.34
C GLN A 123 8.42 -35.47 33.39
N ASP A 124 7.21 -35.11 32.97
CA ASP A 124 6.15 -36.11 32.65
C ASP A 124 4.81 -35.46 32.24
N GLU A 125 4.02 -36.28 31.55
CA GLU A 125 2.66 -36.06 31.05
C GLU A 125 1.63 -35.74 32.15
N PHE A 126 0.58 -34.98 31.84
CA PHE A 126 -0.83 -35.43 31.84
C PHE A 126 -1.82 -34.25 31.68
N GLN A 127 -2.77 -34.46 30.77
CA GLN A 127 -4.16 -33.99 30.69
C GLN A 127 -4.62 -32.81 31.58
N ASN A 128 -5.23 -31.79 30.95
CA ASN A 128 -6.62 -31.48 31.27
C ASN A 128 -7.35 -30.66 30.18
N LYS A 129 -8.50 -31.20 29.79
CA LYS A 129 -9.55 -30.57 28.99
C LYS A 129 -10.36 -29.61 29.89
N SER A 130 -11.10 -28.73 29.20
CA SER A 130 -12.31 -28.01 29.63
C SER A 130 -12.20 -26.94 30.71
N ILE A 131 -12.09 -25.67 30.31
CA ILE A 131 -12.87 -24.56 30.90
C ILE A 131 -13.24 -23.58 29.77
N TYR A 132 -14.40 -23.80 29.15
CA TYR A 132 -15.18 -22.76 28.48
C TYR A 132 -16.59 -22.87 29.06
N GLN A 133 -17.22 -21.71 29.32
CA GLN A 133 -18.51 -21.47 29.98
C GLN A 133 -18.44 -21.28 31.50
N GLN A 134 -18.31 -20.02 31.93
CA GLN A 134 -19.39 -19.34 32.69
C GLN A 134 -19.09 -17.84 32.86
N GLN A 135 -20.08 -17.03 32.44
CA GLN A 135 -20.54 -15.74 32.98
C GLN A 135 -19.56 -14.55 32.86
N GLU A 136 -19.78 -13.55 31.99
CA GLU A 136 -21.01 -12.76 31.75
C GLU A 136 -21.76 -12.41 33.05
N GLN A 137 -21.26 -11.39 33.76
CA GLN A 137 -22.07 -10.37 34.46
C GLN A 137 -21.15 -9.37 35.18
N SER A 138 -20.91 -8.21 34.57
CA SER A 138 -20.71 -6.89 35.23
C SER A 138 -20.19 -5.86 34.21
N GLN A 139 -21.09 -5.28 33.42
CA GLN A 139 -20.84 -3.97 32.81
C GLN A 139 -21.46 -2.90 33.72
N GLN A 140 -20.70 -2.50 34.74
CA GLN A 140 -20.88 -1.18 35.36
C GLN A 140 -19.91 -0.22 34.69
N GLN A 141 -20.44 0.94 34.31
CA GLN A 141 -19.72 2.06 33.72
C GLN A 141 -18.55 2.46 34.63
N GLN A 142 -17.34 2.12 34.21
CA GLN A 142 -16.14 2.79 34.70
C GLN A 142 -15.81 3.92 33.74
N THR A 143 -16.07 5.14 34.20
CA THR A 143 -15.51 6.36 33.62
C THR A 143 -14.00 6.32 33.87
N GLN A 144 -13.23 5.82 32.91
CA GLN A 144 -11.78 5.84 32.99
C GLN A 144 -11.29 7.29 32.94
N GLN A 145 -10.63 7.74 34.01
CA GLN A 145 -9.85 8.98 33.99
C GLN A 145 -8.75 8.81 32.93
N GLN A 146 -8.82 9.64 31.88
CA GLN A 146 -7.81 9.65 30.83
C GLN A 146 -6.52 10.25 31.38
N ASN A 147 -5.48 9.42 31.50
CA ASN A 147 -4.13 9.88 31.75
C ASN A 147 -3.67 10.70 30.54
N ILE A 148 -3.62 12.02 30.71
CA ILE A 148 -2.99 12.94 29.76
C ILE A 148 -1.50 12.60 29.75
N SER A 149 -1.04 11.95 28.67
CA SER A 149 0.38 11.71 28.48
C SER A 149 1.00 12.90 27.74
N GLU A 150 1.98 13.55 28.37
CA GLU A 150 2.84 14.51 27.70
C GLU A 150 4.05 13.78 27.14
N GLN A 151 4.32 13.98 25.85
CA GLN A 151 5.56 13.52 25.23
C GLN A 151 6.42 14.71 24.84
N LYS A 152 7.67 14.70 25.32
CA LYS A 152 8.68 15.68 24.98
C LYS A 152 9.62 15.11 23.92
N LEU A 153 9.78 15.84 22.84
CA LEU A 153 10.69 15.52 21.75
C LEU A 153 11.70 16.65 21.61
N ILE A 154 12.99 16.31 21.73
CA ILE A 154 14.08 17.26 21.54
C ILE A 154 14.68 17.00 20.17
N SER A 155 14.69 18.03 19.32
CA SER A 155 15.34 17.98 18.00
C SER A 155 15.97 19.33 17.68
N ASN A 156 17.22 19.33 17.21
CA ASN A 156 17.97 20.54 16.83
C ASN A 156 17.99 21.63 17.92
N ASN A 157 18.27 21.25 19.17
CA ASN A 157 18.24 22.13 20.35
C ASN A 157 16.90 22.86 20.57
N LYS A 158 15.81 22.36 19.99
CA LYS A 158 14.44 22.82 20.24
C LYS A 158 13.66 21.70 20.93
N GLU A 159 12.95 22.07 21.99
CA GLU A 159 12.05 21.18 22.73
C GLU A 159 10.63 21.36 22.18
N TRP A 160 10.01 20.24 21.83
CA TRP A 160 8.63 20.15 21.39
C TRP A 160 7.84 19.35 22.42
N THR A 161 6.77 19.94 22.95
CA THR A 161 5.87 19.26 23.88
C THR A 161 4.58 18.93 23.15
N PHE A 162 4.25 17.64 23.11
CA PHE A 162 3.00 17.14 22.56
C PHE A 162 2.07 16.79 23.72
N GLN A 163 0.92 17.45 23.76
CA GLN A 163 -0.16 17.16 24.69
C GLN A 163 -1.29 16.48 23.91
N ILE A 164 -1.61 15.25 24.29
CA ILE A 164 -2.84 14.61 23.80
C ILE A 164 -3.99 15.21 24.61
N THR A 165 -4.71 16.16 24.00
CA THR A 165 -5.76 16.94 24.68
C THR A 165 -7.08 16.20 24.76
N ASN A 166 -7.35 15.27 23.85
CA ASN A 166 -8.52 14.42 23.85
C ASN A 166 -8.25 13.16 23.02
N ILE A 167 -8.48 11.99 23.61
CA ILE A 167 -8.65 10.75 22.85
C ILE A 167 -10.14 10.46 22.83
N THR A 168 -10.79 10.76 21.71
CA THR A 168 -12.18 10.35 21.52
C THR A 168 -12.19 8.92 21.01
N LEU A 169 -12.41 7.97 21.93
CA LEU A 169 -12.82 6.63 21.56
C LEU A 169 -14.21 6.73 20.96
N VAL A 170 -14.29 6.82 19.63
CA VAL A 170 -15.53 6.60 18.91
C VAL A 170 -15.82 5.11 19.06
N GLN A 171 -16.53 4.74 20.11
CA GLN A 171 -17.29 3.50 20.08
C GLN A 171 -18.16 3.65 18.84
N ASN A 172 -17.88 2.86 17.81
CA ASN A 172 -18.77 2.71 16.68
C ASN A 172 -20.10 2.28 17.29
N LYS A 173 -20.99 3.26 17.57
CA LYS A 173 -22.42 3.01 17.72
C LYS A 173 -22.72 2.12 16.55
N GLN A 174 -23.10 0.88 16.82
CA GLN A 174 -23.47 -0.08 15.79
C GLN A 174 -24.32 0.69 14.78
N LEU A 175 -23.69 1.02 13.65
CA LEU A 175 -24.40 1.69 12.56
C LEU A 175 -25.51 0.71 12.27
N LYS A 176 -26.76 1.18 12.38
CA LYS A 176 -27.92 0.35 12.07
C LYS A 176 -27.60 -0.35 10.74
N ASN A 177 -27.51 -1.67 10.80
CA ASN A 177 -26.80 -2.62 9.92
C ASN A 177 -27.13 -2.60 8.41
N ASN A 178 -27.61 -1.50 7.83
CA ASN A 178 -28.20 -1.50 6.50
C ASN A 178 -27.46 -0.63 5.47
N GLU A 179 -26.58 0.30 5.86
CA GLU A 179 -25.84 1.13 4.90
C GLU A 179 -24.43 0.58 4.68
N LYS A 180 -24.31 -0.29 3.67
CA LYS A 180 -23.06 -0.94 3.27
C LYS A 180 -21.98 0.02 2.74
N TYR A 181 -22.38 1.19 2.27
CA TYR A 181 -21.52 2.20 1.66
C TYR A 181 -21.61 3.49 2.46
N ASN A 182 -20.46 4.06 2.82
CA ASN A 182 -20.42 5.35 3.51
C ASN A 182 -20.47 6.49 2.49
N VAL A 183 -21.67 6.79 1.99
CA VAL A 183 -21.88 7.83 0.96
C VAL A 183 -21.37 9.20 1.43
N ASN A 184 -21.46 9.49 2.73
CA ASN A 184 -20.96 10.74 3.31
C ASN A 184 -19.42 10.87 3.23
N LYS A 185 -18.69 9.75 3.14
CA LYS A 185 -17.23 9.77 2.93
C LYS A 185 -16.84 9.86 1.47
N LEU A 186 -17.73 9.47 0.54
CA LEU A 186 -17.39 9.39 -0.88
C LEU A 186 -16.91 10.74 -1.44
N GLU A 187 -17.59 11.83 -1.10
CA GLU A 187 -17.19 13.19 -1.50
C GLU A 187 -15.79 13.55 -1.00
N ASN A 188 -15.51 13.28 0.28
CA ASN A 188 -14.21 13.57 0.88
C ASN A 188 -13.10 12.74 0.22
N LEU A 189 -13.34 11.46 -0.02
CA LEU A 189 -12.39 10.56 -0.68
C LEU A 189 -12.12 10.98 -2.13
N LEU A 190 -13.13 11.40 -2.87
CA LEU A 190 -12.98 11.92 -4.22
C LEU A 190 -12.28 13.29 -4.25
N THR A 191 -12.55 14.15 -3.27
CA THR A 191 -11.85 15.43 -3.10
C THR A 191 -10.36 15.19 -2.84
N GLN A 192 -10.03 14.24 -1.97
CA GLN A 192 -8.64 13.85 -1.71
C GLN A 192 -7.99 13.28 -2.97
N MET A 193 -8.68 12.40 -3.71
CA MET A 193 -8.20 11.87 -4.97
C MET A 193 -7.93 12.99 -5.98
N ALA A 194 -8.86 13.94 -6.16
CA ALA A 194 -8.65 15.08 -7.05
C ALA A 194 -7.41 15.90 -6.63
N THR A 195 -7.33 16.26 -5.34
CA THR A 195 -6.22 17.06 -4.78
C THR A 195 -4.87 16.37 -4.96
N GLN A 196 -4.78 15.07 -4.69
CA GLN A 196 -3.54 14.30 -4.82
C GLN A 196 -3.06 14.14 -6.27
N ASN A 197 -3.98 14.27 -7.22
CA ASN A 197 -3.69 14.24 -8.65
C ASN A 197 -3.61 15.66 -9.25
N GLU A 198 -3.42 16.68 -8.41
CA GLU A 198 -3.23 18.07 -8.82
C GLU A 198 -4.41 18.62 -9.65
N LEU A 199 -5.61 18.09 -9.40
CA LEU A 199 -6.86 18.52 -10.02
C LEU A 199 -7.53 19.59 -9.14
N LYS A 200 -8.26 20.51 -9.77
CA LYS A 200 -8.90 21.62 -9.05
C LYS A 200 -10.05 21.17 -8.16
N ASP A 201 -10.86 20.23 -8.65
CA ASP A 201 -12.03 19.70 -7.96
C ASP A 201 -12.43 18.31 -8.49
N ILE A 202 -13.46 17.71 -7.88
CA ILE A 202 -14.00 16.40 -8.24
C ILE A 202 -14.46 16.35 -9.72
N ASN A 203 -14.94 17.46 -10.30
CA ASN A 203 -15.41 17.49 -11.69
C ASN A 203 -14.27 17.35 -12.70
N GLU A 204 -13.02 17.56 -12.32
CA GLU A 204 -11.88 17.29 -13.21
C GLU A 204 -11.50 15.79 -13.24
N LEU A 205 -12.10 14.94 -12.39
CA LEU A 205 -11.91 13.49 -12.47
C LEU A 205 -12.51 12.91 -13.76
N LYS A 206 -13.65 13.43 -14.24
CA LYS A 206 -14.28 12.98 -15.50
C LYS A 206 -13.53 13.43 -16.77
N SER A 207 -12.54 14.30 -16.66
CA SER A 207 -11.70 14.73 -17.79
C SER A 207 -10.37 13.98 -17.87
N GLN A 208 -10.15 13.02 -16.98
CA GLN A 208 -9.03 12.09 -17.05
C GLN A 208 -9.29 11.02 -18.11
N ASP A 209 -8.22 10.40 -18.62
CA ASP A 209 -8.34 9.23 -19.49
C ASP A 209 -8.73 8.01 -18.66
N TYR A 210 -8.12 7.89 -17.48
CA TYR A 210 -8.33 6.78 -16.56
C TYR A 210 -8.50 7.21 -15.11
N LEU A 211 -9.29 6.44 -14.36
CA LEU A 211 -9.28 6.44 -12.90
C LEU A 211 -8.66 5.13 -12.43
N TYR A 212 -7.70 5.18 -11.51
CA TYR A 212 -7.05 4.00 -10.96
C TYR A 212 -7.29 3.88 -9.47
N PHE A 213 -7.74 2.70 -9.03
CA PHE A 213 -7.98 2.41 -7.62
C PHE A 213 -7.16 1.18 -7.20
N PRO A 214 -6.05 1.36 -6.47
CA PRO A 214 -5.43 0.26 -5.75
C PRO A 214 -6.29 -0.07 -4.53
N ILE A 215 -6.65 -1.34 -4.35
CA ILE A 215 -7.55 -1.77 -3.27
C ILE A 215 -6.81 -2.81 -2.45
N ASN A 216 -6.61 -2.50 -1.16
CA ASN A 216 -6.09 -3.45 -0.20
C ASN A 216 -7.25 -4.20 0.47
N LEU A 217 -7.40 -5.47 0.13
CA LEU A 217 -8.34 -6.36 0.80
C LEU A 217 -7.68 -6.91 2.05
N GLN A 218 -8.24 -6.53 3.20
CA GLN A 218 -7.90 -7.12 4.50
C GLN A 218 -6.40 -7.01 4.90
N ASN A 219 -5.70 -5.99 4.39
CA ASN A 219 -4.27 -5.74 4.64
C ASN A 219 -3.29 -6.83 4.14
N TYR A 220 -3.75 -7.83 3.37
CA TYR A 220 -2.87 -8.90 2.85
C TYR A 220 -2.99 -9.16 1.35
N HIS A 221 -4.07 -8.71 0.68
CA HIS A 221 -4.26 -8.95 -0.75
C HIS A 221 -4.51 -7.66 -1.50
N TRP A 222 -3.70 -7.39 -2.51
CA TRP A 222 -3.88 -6.24 -3.39
C TRP A 222 -4.61 -6.65 -4.66
N ILE A 223 -5.62 -5.87 -5.00
CA ILE A 223 -6.26 -5.87 -6.32
C ILE A 223 -6.21 -4.44 -6.89
N SER A 224 -6.61 -4.27 -8.14
CA SER A 224 -6.74 -2.93 -8.71
C SER A 224 -7.91 -2.82 -9.69
N LEU A 225 -8.44 -1.60 -9.79
CA LEU A 225 -9.38 -1.18 -10.83
C LEU A 225 -8.72 -0.14 -11.71
N VAL A 226 -8.90 -0.26 -13.02
CA VAL A 226 -8.66 0.82 -13.99
C VAL A 226 -9.97 1.10 -14.69
N VAL A 227 -10.47 2.33 -14.59
CA VAL A 227 -11.68 2.79 -15.27
C VAL A 227 -11.27 3.63 -16.46
N SER A 228 -11.43 3.10 -17.66
CA SER A 228 -11.23 3.82 -18.93
C SER A 228 -12.48 4.64 -19.22
N LEU A 229 -12.39 5.96 -19.01
CA LEU A 229 -13.53 6.87 -19.18
C LEU A 229 -13.88 7.07 -20.66
N ASN A 230 -12.89 6.96 -21.55
CA ASN A 230 -13.08 7.11 -22.99
C ASN A 230 -13.70 5.88 -23.65
N GLU A 231 -13.44 4.67 -23.13
CA GLU A 231 -13.88 3.41 -23.72
C GLU A 231 -15.10 2.81 -23.02
N ASN A 232 -15.57 3.41 -21.93
CA ASN A 232 -16.61 2.85 -21.05
C ASN A 232 -16.25 1.43 -20.58
N LEU A 233 -14.98 1.21 -20.19
CA LEU A 233 -14.47 -0.07 -19.71
C LEU A 233 -13.95 0.06 -18.28
N ILE A 234 -14.22 -0.97 -17.47
CA ILE A 234 -13.65 -1.13 -16.14
C ILE A 234 -12.82 -2.40 -16.16
N PHE A 235 -11.50 -2.26 -16.08
CA PHE A 235 -10.59 -3.38 -15.95
C PHE A 235 -10.44 -3.73 -14.47
N TYR A 236 -10.79 -4.97 -14.12
CA TYR A 236 -10.68 -5.52 -12.78
C TYR A 236 -9.51 -6.51 -12.72
N PHE A 237 -8.47 -6.19 -11.96
CA PHE A 237 -7.28 -7.01 -11.82
C PHE A 237 -7.25 -7.64 -10.42
N ASP A 238 -7.37 -8.96 -10.37
CA ASP A 238 -7.22 -9.75 -9.16
C ASP A 238 -6.41 -10.99 -9.50
N SER A 239 -5.21 -11.10 -8.94
CA SER A 239 -4.30 -12.21 -9.22
C SER A 239 -4.67 -13.50 -8.48
N SER A 240 -5.62 -13.43 -7.55
CA SER A 240 -6.09 -14.55 -6.73
C SER A 240 -7.43 -15.10 -7.23
N GLN A 241 -8.36 -14.22 -7.62
CA GLN A 241 -9.72 -14.60 -8.03
C GLN A 241 -10.09 -14.11 -9.43
N PRO A 242 -10.74 -14.93 -10.28
CA PRO A 242 -11.17 -14.52 -11.62
C PRO A 242 -12.48 -13.72 -11.64
N LYS A 243 -13.19 -13.64 -10.50
CA LYS A 243 -14.51 -13.01 -10.39
C LYS A 243 -14.39 -11.64 -9.71
N VAL A 244 -15.23 -10.72 -10.14
CA VAL A 244 -15.35 -9.38 -9.54
C VAL A 244 -16.09 -9.49 -8.21
N ASP A 245 -15.60 -8.84 -7.17
CA ASP A 245 -16.37 -8.63 -5.94
C ASP A 245 -17.57 -7.71 -6.23
N GLU A 246 -18.79 -8.18 -5.95
CA GLU A 246 -20.02 -7.43 -6.25
C GLU A 246 -20.15 -6.10 -5.51
N ASN A 247 -19.44 -5.93 -4.39
CA ASN A 247 -19.43 -4.68 -3.63
C ASN A 247 -18.49 -3.67 -4.27
N ILE A 248 -17.33 -4.14 -4.73
CA ILE A 248 -16.39 -3.32 -5.49
C ILE A 248 -17.05 -2.87 -6.80
N LYS A 249 -17.75 -3.78 -7.48
CA LYS A 249 -18.55 -3.48 -8.67
C LYS A 249 -19.59 -2.39 -8.40
N LYS A 250 -20.42 -2.54 -7.37
CA LYS A 250 -21.43 -1.52 -7.03
C LYS A 250 -20.78 -0.19 -6.66
N ALA A 251 -19.70 -0.22 -5.87
CA ALA A 251 -18.98 0.96 -5.47
C ALA A 251 -18.42 1.76 -6.65
N VAL A 252 -17.82 1.09 -7.65
CA VAL A 252 -17.28 1.81 -8.83
C VAL A 252 -18.39 2.46 -9.67
N PHE A 253 -19.56 1.84 -9.79
CA PHE A 253 -20.70 2.48 -10.47
C PHE A 253 -21.27 3.67 -9.69
N GLU A 254 -21.31 3.62 -8.35
CA GLU A 254 -21.70 4.78 -7.54
C GLU A 254 -20.66 5.90 -7.62
N ILE A 255 -19.36 5.58 -7.68
CA ILE A 255 -18.29 6.57 -7.94
C ILE A 255 -18.52 7.26 -9.29
N LEU A 256 -18.73 6.49 -10.37
CA LEU A 256 -18.98 7.01 -11.72
C LEU A 256 -20.21 7.93 -11.76
N LYS A 257 -21.30 7.49 -11.13
CA LYS A 257 -22.52 8.29 -10.98
C LYS A 257 -22.26 9.58 -10.20
N TYR A 258 -21.52 9.50 -9.10
CA TYR A 258 -21.23 10.65 -8.23
C TYR A 258 -20.42 11.72 -8.97
N ILE A 259 -19.37 11.34 -9.72
CA ILE A 259 -18.56 12.29 -10.49
C ILE A 259 -19.26 12.79 -11.78
N GLY A 260 -20.50 12.37 -12.01
CA GLY A 260 -21.33 12.84 -13.12
C GLY A 260 -21.00 12.22 -14.48
N VAL A 261 -20.46 10.99 -14.53
CA VAL A 261 -20.33 10.26 -15.79
C VAL A 261 -21.71 9.89 -16.31
N LYS A 262 -22.06 10.41 -17.49
CA LYS A 262 -23.29 10.06 -18.18
C LYS A 262 -23.21 8.61 -18.65
N GLN A 263 -24.34 7.91 -18.71
CA GLN A 263 -24.40 6.52 -19.17
C GLN A 263 -23.46 5.58 -18.40
N PHE A 264 -23.16 5.86 -17.12
CA PHE A 264 -22.28 5.02 -16.30
C PHE A 264 -22.72 3.55 -16.27
N GLN A 265 -24.00 3.26 -16.47
CA GLN A 265 -24.56 1.90 -16.55
C GLN A 265 -24.11 1.11 -17.78
N GLU A 266 -23.62 1.78 -18.83
CA GLU A 266 -23.12 1.16 -20.06
C GLU A 266 -21.68 0.65 -19.92
N PHE A 267 -20.99 1.01 -18.82
CA PHE A 267 -19.62 0.53 -18.59
C PHE A 267 -19.59 -0.98 -18.45
N LYS A 268 -18.70 -1.62 -19.22
CA LYS A 268 -18.48 -3.07 -19.16
C LYS A 268 -17.30 -3.36 -18.24
N ILE A 269 -17.45 -4.34 -17.36
CA ILE A 269 -16.35 -4.82 -16.54
C ILE A 269 -15.67 -5.99 -17.26
N GLN A 270 -14.36 -5.86 -17.45
CA GLN A 270 -13.50 -6.92 -17.97
C GLN A 270 -12.53 -7.35 -16.89
N THR A 271 -12.54 -8.64 -16.56
CA THR A 271 -11.61 -9.22 -15.59
C THR A 271 -10.32 -9.64 -16.25
N TYR A 272 -9.20 -9.36 -15.59
CA TYR A 272 -7.88 -9.85 -15.95
C TYR A 272 -7.36 -10.75 -14.83
N TYR A 273 -7.42 -12.05 -15.08
CA TYR A 273 -6.98 -13.08 -14.15
C TYR A 273 -5.58 -13.59 -14.53
N ASN A 274 -4.58 -12.73 -14.36
CA ASN A 274 -3.19 -13.13 -14.44
C ASN A 274 -2.84 -13.80 -13.11
N LYS A 275 -3.04 -15.13 -13.03
CA LYS A 275 -2.95 -15.87 -11.78
C LYS A 275 -1.57 -15.74 -11.14
N GLN A 276 -1.55 -15.34 -9.88
CA GLN A 276 -0.36 -15.37 -9.05
C GLN A 276 -0.11 -16.79 -8.54
N GLU A 277 1.15 -17.21 -8.54
CA GLU A 277 1.58 -18.56 -8.12
C GLU A 277 2.29 -18.54 -6.76
N ASN A 278 2.64 -17.36 -6.24
CA ASN A 278 3.24 -17.19 -4.91
C ASN A 278 2.31 -16.46 -3.94
N GLY A 279 2.76 -16.18 -2.71
CA GLY A 279 1.94 -15.55 -1.68
C GLY A 279 2.04 -14.03 -1.57
N PHE A 280 2.90 -13.36 -2.34
CA PHE A 280 3.41 -12.02 -1.98
C PHE A 280 3.48 -11.00 -3.13
N ASP A 281 3.21 -11.42 -4.37
CA ASP A 281 3.35 -10.55 -5.55
C ASP A 281 2.09 -9.75 -5.92
N CYS A 282 0.99 -9.85 -5.15
CA CYS A 282 -0.29 -9.23 -5.53
C CYS A 282 -0.18 -7.71 -5.70
N GLY A 283 0.62 -7.03 -4.86
CA GLY A 283 0.91 -5.60 -5.02
C GLY A 283 1.71 -5.28 -6.29
N ILE A 284 2.54 -6.22 -6.76
CA ILE A 284 3.30 -6.08 -8.01
C ILE A 284 2.37 -6.25 -9.22
N PHE A 285 1.43 -7.20 -9.16
CA PHE A 285 0.39 -7.34 -10.18
C PHE A 285 -0.40 -6.04 -10.35
N SER A 286 -0.78 -5.38 -9.26
CA SER A 286 -1.44 -4.05 -9.30
C SER A 286 -0.54 -2.94 -9.85
N LEU A 287 0.76 -2.93 -9.55
CA LEU A 287 1.66 -1.94 -10.14
C LEU A 287 1.89 -2.14 -11.64
N ILE A 288 1.95 -3.40 -12.09
CA ILE A 288 2.12 -3.70 -13.51
C ILE A 288 0.86 -3.33 -14.30
N SER A 289 -0.35 -3.58 -13.78
CA SER A 289 -1.58 -3.14 -14.45
C SER A 289 -1.59 -1.61 -14.63
N LEU A 290 -1.20 -0.86 -13.58
CA LEU A 290 -1.07 0.60 -13.66
C LEU A 290 -0.04 1.02 -14.71
N LEU A 291 1.15 0.42 -14.70
CA LEU A 291 2.18 0.72 -15.68
C LEU A 291 1.71 0.46 -17.11
N TYR A 292 1.09 -0.70 -17.35
CA TYR A 292 0.59 -1.06 -18.66
C TYR A 292 -0.50 -0.08 -19.12
N THR A 293 -1.31 0.44 -18.20
CA THR A 293 -2.26 1.52 -18.47
C THR A 293 -1.54 2.80 -18.93
N TYR A 294 -0.49 3.24 -18.20
CA TYR A 294 0.33 4.39 -18.60
C TYR A 294 1.02 4.20 -19.95
N ARG A 295 1.45 2.98 -20.27
CA ARG A 295 2.07 2.64 -21.56
C ARG A 295 1.03 2.39 -22.66
N GLN A 296 -0.27 2.40 -22.33
CA GLN A 296 -1.37 2.04 -23.23
C GLN A 296 -1.12 0.69 -23.93
N GLN A 297 -0.66 -0.29 -23.16
CA GLN A 297 -0.32 -1.63 -23.62
C GLN A 297 -1.37 -2.66 -23.22
N GLN A 298 -1.51 -3.72 -24.01
CA GLN A 298 -2.33 -4.87 -23.62
C GLN A 298 -1.78 -5.52 -22.36
N TYR A 299 -2.65 -5.89 -21.42
CA TYR A 299 -2.31 -6.48 -20.11
C TYR A 299 -1.81 -7.94 -20.19
N ASP A 300 -0.83 -8.18 -21.07
CA ASP A 300 -0.16 -9.46 -21.27
C ASP A 300 1.06 -9.54 -20.35
N TYR A 301 0.83 -10.07 -19.15
CA TYR A 301 1.87 -10.38 -18.19
C TYR A 301 1.48 -11.59 -17.34
N ASN A 302 2.49 -12.30 -16.87
CA ASN A 302 2.33 -13.52 -16.06
C ASN A 302 3.22 -13.44 -14.81
N GLN A 303 3.16 -14.49 -13.98
CA GLN A 303 3.95 -14.58 -12.75
C GLN A 303 5.46 -14.41 -12.99
N GLN A 304 6.00 -14.95 -14.09
CA GLN A 304 7.44 -14.84 -14.40
C GLN A 304 7.83 -13.38 -14.65
N ILE A 305 7.04 -12.65 -15.43
CA ILE A 305 7.25 -11.22 -15.69
C ILE A 305 7.14 -10.43 -14.38
N VAL A 306 6.11 -10.70 -13.59
CA VAL A 306 5.86 -10.02 -12.31
C VAL A 306 7.03 -10.19 -11.33
N THR A 307 7.52 -11.42 -11.14
CA THR A 307 8.65 -11.68 -10.24
C THR A 307 9.95 -11.01 -10.73
N LYS A 308 10.19 -10.97 -12.04
CA LYS A 308 11.32 -10.20 -12.61
C LYS A 308 11.16 -8.71 -12.37
N TYR A 309 9.95 -8.19 -12.59
CA TYR A 309 9.63 -6.78 -12.40
C TYR A 309 9.88 -6.33 -10.96
N ARG A 310 9.45 -7.13 -9.99
CA ARG A 310 9.74 -6.91 -8.56
C ARG A 310 11.23 -6.76 -8.30
N LYS A 311 12.03 -7.78 -8.66
CA LYS A 311 13.44 -7.86 -8.26
C LYS A 311 14.34 -6.89 -9.02
N TYR A 312 14.05 -6.67 -10.31
CA TYR A 312 14.97 -5.96 -11.20
C TYR A 312 14.44 -4.61 -11.67
N VAL A 313 13.14 -4.39 -11.70
CA VAL A 313 12.59 -3.10 -12.14
C VAL A 313 12.30 -2.24 -10.93
N LEU A 314 11.36 -2.65 -10.08
CA LEU A 314 10.93 -1.88 -8.92
C LEU A 314 12.11 -1.50 -8.02
N TYR A 315 12.95 -2.47 -7.65
CA TYR A 315 14.12 -2.20 -6.82
C TYR A 315 15.03 -1.09 -7.38
N ASN A 316 15.38 -1.18 -8.67
CA ASN A 316 16.24 -0.18 -9.31
C ASN A 316 15.55 1.18 -9.41
N LEU A 317 14.25 1.19 -9.75
CA LEU A 317 13.45 2.41 -9.77
C LEU A 317 13.32 3.06 -8.39
N ALA A 318 13.24 2.29 -7.30
CA ALA A 318 13.21 2.84 -5.95
C ALA A 318 14.51 3.55 -5.58
N ILE A 319 15.66 2.93 -5.85
CA ILE A 319 16.97 3.55 -5.57
C ILE A 319 17.18 4.82 -6.38
N ILE A 320 16.91 4.76 -7.68
CA ILE A 320 17.15 5.89 -8.58
C ILE A 320 16.13 7.00 -8.30
N GLY A 321 14.86 6.61 -8.19
CA GLY A 321 13.75 7.54 -8.00
C GLY A 321 13.79 8.24 -6.65
N SER A 322 14.33 7.61 -5.60
CA SER A 322 14.50 8.28 -4.31
C SER A 322 15.56 9.38 -4.32
N GLN A 323 16.49 9.35 -5.28
CA GLN A 323 17.61 10.30 -5.38
C GLN A 323 17.38 11.37 -6.44
N MET A 324 16.60 11.09 -7.48
CA MET A 324 16.37 12.02 -8.59
C MET A 324 15.03 11.81 -9.29
N GLU A 325 14.61 12.81 -10.08
CA GLU A 325 13.51 12.63 -11.05
C GLU A 325 13.98 11.71 -12.19
N ILE A 326 13.17 10.69 -12.51
CA ILE A 326 13.45 9.76 -13.59
C ILE A 326 12.77 10.26 -14.87
N SER A 327 13.54 10.51 -15.94
CA SER A 327 12.97 10.80 -17.26
C SER A 327 12.34 9.55 -17.88
N LYS A 328 11.43 9.74 -18.84
CA LYS A 328 10.80 8.62 -19.56
C LYS A 328 11.80 7.71 -20.25
N GLU A 329 12.84 8.29 -20.85
CA GLU A 329 13.90 7.54 -21.55
C GLU A 329 14.69 6.68 -20.57
N LEU A 330 15.08 7.24 -19.42
CA LEU A 330 15.80 6.50 -18.38
C LEU A 330 14.93 5.39 -17.78
N PHE A 331 13.66 5.68 -17.51
CA PHE A 331 12.69 4.70 -17.02
C PHE A 331 12.56 3.50 -17.96
N GLU A 332 12.32 3.75 -19.25
CA GLU A 332 12.19 2.70 -20.27
C GLU A 332 13.50 1.91 -20.44
N ARG A 333 14.67 2.59 -20.38
CA ARG A 333 15.98 1.93 -20.40
C ARG A 333 16.16 0.98 -19.21
N ILE A 334 15.77 1.38 -18.00
CA ILE A 334 15.81 0.52 -16.81
C ILE A 334 14.94 -0.72 -17.01
N ILE A 335 13.70 -0.57 -17.49
CA ILE A 335 12.82 -1.70 -17.77
C ILE A 335 13.45 -2.66 -18.79
N GLN A 336 13.90 -2.13 -19.93
CA GLN A 336 14.45 -2.93 -21.02
C GLN A 336 15.66 -3.75 -20.56
N LEU A 337 16.61 -3.10 -19.87
CA LEU A 337 17.81 -3.76 -19.38
C LEU A 337 17.48 -4.85 -18.35
N SER A 338 16.55 -4.56 -17.43
CA SER A 338 16.14 -5.48 -16.37
C SER A 338 15.44 -6.73 -16.91
N LEU A 339 14.70 -6.63 -18.01
CA LEU A 339 14.00 -7.77 -18.61
C LEU A 339 14.90 -8.62 -19.54
N GLN A 340 16.00 -8.07 -20.06
CA GLN A 340 16.97 -8.77 -20.92
C GLN A 340 17.95 -9.67 -20.17
N THR A 341 18.06 -9.51 -18.85
CA THR A 341 19.01 -10.30 -18.06
C THR A 341 18.48 -11.73 -17.88
N GLN A 342 19.00 -12.66 -18.69
CA GLN A 342 18.73 -14.11 -18.62
C GLN A 342 19.71 -14.80 -17.68
#